data_AF-A0A5B0RIR9-F1
#
_entry.id   AF-A0A5B0RIR9-F1
#
_cell.length_a   1.000
_cell.length_b   1.000
_cell.length_c   1.000
_cell.angle_alpha   90.00
_cell.angle_beta   90.00
_cell.angle_gamma   90.00
#
_symmetry.space_group_name_H-M   'P 1'
#
loop_
_entity.id
_entity.type
_entity.pdbx_description
1 polymer ?
#
loop_
_entity_poly.entity_id
_entity_poly.type
_entity_poly.pdbx_seq_one_letter_code
_entity_poly.pdbx_strand_id
1 'polypeptide(L)'
;MPLDFIKLSQSHTGEYLAEMVQSVVEKFGVQNKICGIVSDNASNNAVMIDQLTKAKWPRFKGEPHWIRCFAHILNLIAKAILKPFGTERKSNQNIDNDSEDEDDIQQIQHYTNSHPDFESVEDEDFNSDEDDEGVTKVGEGEELDIEDINDLSEEEENDQYTAQNCRQTLAKFRAIARKLKKSPNSRDLFADICEAHSIQSPHRIAQDVQTRWNSTFLQLTGVNWCQKAM
;
A
#
# COMPACT_ATOMS: atom_id res chain seq x y z
N MET A 1 -15.87 -22.54 7.68
CA MET A 1 -14.66 -23.11 8.32
C MET A 1 -13.57 -23.22 7.28
N PRO A 2 -12.35 -22.71 7.56
CA PRO A 2 -11.18 -23.00 6.73
C PRO A 2 -10.82 -24.49 6.81
N LEU A 3 -10.21 -25.03 5.75
CA LEU A 3 -9.71 -26.42 5.75
C LEU A 3 -8.36 -26.53 6.45
N ASP A 4 -7.43 -25.61 6.17
CA ASP A 4 -6.09 -25.61 6.77
C ASP A 4 -5.46 -24.21 6.70
N PHE A 5 -4.46 -23.95 7.54
CA PHE A 5 -3.56 -22.80 7.45
C PHE A 5 -2.14 -23.33 7.48
N ILE A 6 -1.48 -23.26 6.32
CA ILE A 6 -0.16 -23.85 6.14
C ILE A 6 0.88 -22.74 6.12
N LYS A 7 1.89 -22.88 6.99
CA LYS A 7 3.11 -22.08 6.91
C LYS A 7 4.01 -22.66 5.82
N LEU A 8 4.25 -21.88 4.78
CA LEU A 8 5.20 -22.20 3.72
C LEU A 8 6.63 -21.90 4.21
N SER A 9 7.57 -22.80 3.95
CA SER A 9 8.97 -22.68 4.41
C SER A 9 9.97 -22.44 3.29
N GLN A 10 9.51 -22.43 2.05
CA GLN A 10 10.31 -22.25 0.84
C GLN A 10 9.77 -21.07 0.05
N SER A 11 10.52 -20.62 -0.94
CA SER A 11 10.05 -19.63 -1.91
C SER A 11 8.70 -20.06 -2.49
N HIS A 12 7.76 -19.13 -2.59
CA HIS A 12 6.38 -19.39 -3.04
C HIS A 12 6.29 -19.60 -4.56
N THR A 13 7.06 -20.54 -5.10
CA THR A 13 6.99 -20.92 -6.52
C THR A 13 5.65 -21.60 -6.82
N GLY A 14 5.19 -21.51 -8.06
CA GLY A 14 3.91 -22.12 -8.44
C GLY A 14 3.89 -23.63 -8.25
N GLU A 15 5.01 -24.31 -8.48
CA GLU A 15 5.17 -25.75 -8.23
C GLU A 15 4.96 -26.10 -6.76
N TYR A 16 5.63 -25.37 -5.86
CA TYR A 16 5.54 -25.63 -4.43
C TYR A 16 4.15 -25.31 -3.90
N LEU A 17 3.53 -24.22 -4.36
CA LEU A 17 2.14 -23.91 -4.01
C LEU A 17 1.18 -25.02 -4.47
N ALA A 18 1.37 -25.56 -5.68
CA ALA A 18 0.55 -26.65 -6.19
C ALA A 18 0.68 -27.92 -5.34
N GLU A 19 1.91 -28.28 -4.94
CA GLU A 19 2.17 -29.41 -4.05
C GLU A 19 1.45 -29.26 -2.70
N MET A 20 1.51 -28.07 -2.10
CA MET A 20 0.85 -27.81 -0.83
C MET A 20 -0.67 -27.86 -0.94
N VAL A 21 -1.24 -27.29 -2.00
CA VAL A 21 -2.69 -27.37 -2.26
C VAL A 21 -3.12 -28.83 -2.48
N GLN A 22 -2.38 -29.60 -3.28
CA GLN A 22 -2.67 -31.03 -3.49
C GLN A 22 -2.65 -31.80 -2.16
N SER A 23 -1.64 -31.58 -1.33
CA SER A 23 -1.50 -32.23 -0.02
C SER A 23 -2.70 -31.97 0.88
N VAL A 24 -3.22 -30.73 0.90
CA VAL A 24 -4.45 -30.38 1.65
C VAL A 24 -5.67 -31.10 1.06
N VAL A 25 -5.86 -31.00 -0.25
CA VAL A 25 -7.02 -31.61 -0.92
C VAL A 25 -7.06 -33.12 -0.70
N GLU A 26 -5.90 -33.77 -0.72
CA GLU A 26 -5.75 -35.20 -0.45
C GLU A 26 -6.00 -35.56 1.02
N LYS A 27 -5.39 -34.83 1.95
CA LYS A 27 -5.59 -34.99 3.40
C LYS A 27 -7.07 -34.95 3.79
N PHE A 28 -7.86 -34.09 3.15
CA PHE A 28 -9.29 -33.94 3.43
C PHE A 28 -10.21 -34.75 2.50
N GLY A 29 -9.68 -35.45 1.49
CA GLY A 29 -10.47 -36.27 0.56
C GLY A 29 -11.48 -35.48 -0.27
N VAL A 30 -11.15 -34.25 -0.65
CA VAL A 30 -12.06 -33.31 -1.35
C VAL A 30 -11.76 -33.13 -2.84
N GLN A 31 -10.90 -33.95 -3.43
CA GLN A 31 -10.51 -33.91 -4.86
C GLN A 31 -11.73 -33.83 -5.79
N ASN A 32 -12.79 -34.59 -5.48
CA ASN A 32 -14.02 -34.68 -6.29
C ASN A 32 -14.95 -33.46 -6.15
N LYS A 33 -14.63 -32.53 -5.25
CA LYS A 33 -15.45 -31.35 -4.91
C LYS A 33 -14.81 -30.03 -5.33
N ILE A 34 -13.57 -30.03 -5.83
CA ILE A 34 -12.90 -28.81 -6.30
C ILE A 34 -13.49 -28.39 -7.65
N CYS A 35 -14.31 -27.34 -7.64
CA CYS A 35 -14.93 -26.77 -8.84
C CYS A 35 -14.20 -25.55 -9.39
N GLY A 36 -13.30 -24.95 -8.62
CA GLY A 36 -12.53 -23.77 -9.01
C GLY A 36 -11.60 -23.32 -7.91
N ILE A 37 -10.64 -22.47 -8.28
CA ILE A 37 -9.62 -21.93 -7.39
C ILE A 37 -9.66 -20.41 -7.52
N VAL A 38 -9.70 -19.72 -6.38
CA VAL A 38 -9.57 -18.27 -6.32
C VAL A 38 -8.23 -17.94 -5.69
N SER A 39 -7.41 -17.15 -6.37
CA SER A 39 -6.13 -16.66 -5.85
C SER A 39 -5.94 -15.18 -6.21
N ASP A 40 -4.97 -14.52 -5.60
CA ASP A 40 -4.54 -13.19 -6.07
C ASP A 40 -3.94 -13.26 -7.49
N ASN A 41 -3.59 -12.10 -8.04
CA ASN A 41 -3.15 -12.00 -9.43
C ASN A 41 -1.69 -12.43 -9.65
N ALA A 42 -1.00 -12.86 -8.56
CA ALA A 42 0.41 -13.23 -8.56
C ALA A 42 0.77 -14.18 -9.71
N SER A 43 1.81 -13.88 -10.49
CA SER A 43 2.27 -14.69 -11.63
C SER A 43 2.53 -16.16 -11.28
N ASN A 44 3.02 -16.44 -10.07
CA ASN A 44 3.24 -17.80 -9.57
C ASN A 44 1.95 -18.63 -9.51
N ASN A 45 0.78 -18.01 -9.37
CA ASN A 45 -0.50 -18.72 -9.36
C ASN A 45 -0.83 -19.30 -10.73
N ALA A 46 -0.42 -18.67 -11.83
CA ALA A 46 -0.63 -19.24 -13.16
C ALA A 46 0.11 -20.59 -13.30
N VAL A 47 1.36 -20.63 -12.81
CA VAL A 47 2.16 -21.86 -12.75
C VAL A 47 1.52 -22.88 -11.82
N MET A 48 1.05 -22.46 -10.63
CA MET A 48 0.32 -23.35 -9.71
C MET A 48 -0.88 -24.02 -10.39
N ILE A 49 -1.69 -23.26 -11.13
CA ILE A 49 -2.89 -23.77 -11.81
C ILE A 49 -2.54 -24.77 -12.91
N ASP A 50 -1.49 -24.52 -13.69
CA ASP A 50 -0.98 -25.49 -14.68
C ASP A 50 -0.59 -26.81 -14.00
N GLN A 51 0.16 -26.73 -12.89
CA GLN A 51 0.60 -27.90 -12.13
C GLN A 51 -0.59 -28.66 -11.52
N LEU A 52 -1.58 -27.96 -10.97
CA LEU A 52 -2.80 -28.59 -10.41
C LEU A 52 -3.66 -29.29 -11.45
N THR A 53 -3.60 -28.86 -12.71
CA THR A 53 -4.31 -29.54 -13.81
C THR A 53 -3.81 -30.98 -13.99
N LYS A 54 -2.55 -31.25 -13.65
CA LYS A 54 -1.93 -32.59 -13.71
C LYS A 54 -2.51 -33.56 -12.68
N ALA A 55 -3.11 -33.06 -11.60
CA ALA A 55 -3.79 -33.86 -10.58
C ALA A 55 -5.12 -34.49 -11.07
N LYS A 56 -5.63 -34.08 -12.24
CA LYS A 56 -6.82 -34.65 -12.90
C LYS A 56 -8.07 -34.73 -12.01
N TRP A 57 -8.28 -33.73 -11.15
CA TRP A 57 -9.50 -33.65 -10.36
C TRP A 57 -10.74 -33.56 -11.29
N PRO A 58 -11.81 -34.33 -11.05
CA PRO A 58 -12.87 -34.53 -12.05
C PRO A 58 -13.52 -33.25 -12.58
N ARG A 59 -13.68 -32.25 -11.71
CA ARG A 59 -14.40 -31.00 -11.96
C ARG A 59 -13.48 -29.81 -12.28
N PHE A 60 -12.18 -29.92 -12.01
CA PHE A 60 -11.23 -28.84 -12.24
C PHE A 60 -10.52 -29.06 -13.58
N LYS A 61 -10.55 -28.06 -14.46
CA LYS A 61 -9.96 -28.12 -15.81
C LYS A 61 -8.82 -27.12 -16.03
N GLY A 62 -8.20 -26.64 -14.96
CA GLY A 62 -7.15 -25.62 -15.04
C GLY A 62 -7.71 -24.21 -15.19
N GLU A 63 -7.11 -23.45 -16.11
CA GLU A 63 -7.37 -22.01 -16.33
C GLU A 63 -8.86 -21.62 -16.39
N PRO A 64 -9.77 -22.37 -17.07
CA PRO A 64 -11.19 -22.01 -17.11
C PRO A 64 -11.91 -22.01 -15.76
N HIS A 65 -11.30 -22.62 -14.73
CA HIS A 65 -11.81 -22.67 -13.36
C HIS A 65 -10.93 -21.91 -12.38
N TRP A 66 -9.95 -21.14 -12.88
CA TRP A 66 -9.15 -20.23 -12.09
C TRP A 66 -9.76 -18.83 -12.13
N ILE A 67 -10.07 -18.30 -10.95
CA ILE A 67 -10.69 -16.99 -10.78
C ILE A 67 -9.68 -16.10 -10.06
N ARG A 68 -9.35 -14.96 -10.65
CA ARG A 68 -8.50 -13.95 -10.00
C ARG A 68 -9.29 -13.21 -8.92
N CYS A 69 -8.62 -12.86 -7.83
CA CYS A 69 -9.23 -12.21 -6.70
C CYS A 69 -9.76 -10.83 -7.10
N PHE A 70 -11.08 -10.66 -7.05
CA PHE A 70 -11.74 -9.41 -7.39
C PHE A 70 -11.26 -8.23 -6.52
N ALA A 71 -11.05 -8.46 -5.22
CA ALA A 71 -10.55 -7.43 -4.33
C ALA A 71 -9.13 -6.98 -4.68
N HIS A 72 -8.29 -7.90 -5.17
CA HIS A 72 -6.96 -7.56 -5.67
C HIS A 72 -7.04 -6.71 -6.94
N ILE A 73 -7.92 -7.07 -7.88
CA ILE A 73 -8.17 -6.29 -9.11
C ILE A 73 -8.64 -4.87 -8.77
N LEU A 74 -9.58 -4.71 -7.84
CA LEU A 74 -10.03 -3.39 -7.39
C LEU A 74 -8.89 -2.56 -6.80
N ASN A 75 -8.00 -3.18 -6.03
CA ASN A 75 -6.83 -2.51 -5.49
C ASN A 75 -5.84 -2.10 -6.60
N LEU A 76 -5.65 -2.91 -7.64
CA LEU A 76 -4.84 -2.52 -8.81
C LEU A 76 -5.43 -1.31 -9.53
N ILE A 77 -6.75 -1.29 -9.76
CA ILE A 77 -7.45 -0.16 -10.37
C ILE A 77 -7.28 1.11 -9.51
N ALA A 78 -7.49 1.01 -8.20
CA ALA A 78 -7.31 2.14 -7.29
C ALA A 78 -5.87 2.67 -7.31
N LYS A 79 -4.87 1.78 -7.36
CA LYS A 79 -3.46 2.17 -7.48
C LYS A 79 -3.15 2.88 -8.79
N ALA A 80 -3.68 2.39 -9.92
CA ALA A 80 -3.51 3.04 -11.22
C ALA A 80 -4.10 4.45 -11.21
N ILE A 81 -5.31 4.63 -10.69
CA ILE A 81 -5.97 5.94 -10.56
C ILE A 81 -5.17 6.89 -9.66
N LEU A 82 -4.57 6.39 -8.58
CA LEU A 82 -3.80 7.22 -7.63
C LEU A 82 -2.36 7.51 -8.10
N LYS A 83 -1.86 6.77 -9.08
CA LYS A 83 -0.46 6.86 -9.57
C LYS A 83 -0.05 8.26 -10.01
N PRO A 84 -0.87 9.05 -10.76
CA PRO A 84 -0.48 10.41 -11.19
C PRO A 84 -0.23 11.37 -10.02
N PHE A 85 -0.94 11.14 -8.90
CA PHE A 85 -0.85 11.95 -7.68
C PHE A 85 0.21 11.42 -6.69
N GLY A 86 0.78 10.25 -6.95
CA GLY A 86 1.88 9.69 -6.17
C GLY A 86 3.23 10.35 -6.50
N THR A 87 4.21 10.16 -5.62
CA THR A 87 5.60 10.42 -5.98
C THR A 87 6.05 9.34 -6.97
N GLU A 88 6.50 9.74 -8.16
CA GLU A 88 7.05 8.82 -9.16
C GLU A 88 8.34 8.19 -8.62
N ARG A 89 8.45 6.86 -8.73
CA ARG A 89 9.73 6.20 -8.51
C ARG A 89 10.63 6.53 -9.69
N LYS A 90 11.79 7.14 -9.43
CA LYS A 90 12.93 6.94 -10.33
C LYS A 90 13.24 5.45 -10.32
N SER A 91 13.18 4.78 -11.47
CA SER A 91 13.69 3.42 -11.56
C SER A 91 15.20 3.50 -11.35
N ASN A 92 15.69 3.02 -10.20
CA ASN A 92 17.12 3.03 -9.92
C ASN A 92 17.84 2.09 -10.90
N GLN A 93 18.59 2.69 -11.82
CA GLN A 93 19.93 2.18 -12.10
C GLN A 93 20.74 2.38 -10.81
N ASN A 94 21.26 1.27 -10.28
CA ASN A 94 22.16 1.15 -9.14
C ASN A 94 22.88 2.45 -8.73
N ILE A 95 22.67 2.89 -7.48
CA ILE A 95 23.70 3.33 -6.53
C ILE A 95 23.01 3.36 -5.15
N ASP A 96 23.56 2.59 -4.21
CA ASP A 96 23.33 2.75 -2.78
C ASP A 96 23.71 4.19 -2.39
N ASN A 97 22.74 4.96 -1.87
CA ASN A 97 22.98 6.09 -0.97
C ASN A 97 21.65 6.47 -0.28
N ASP A 98 21.61 6.22 1.03
CA ASP A 98 20.59 6.67 1.98
C ASP A 98 20.55 8.22 2.10
N SER A 99 19.95 8.92 1.14
CA SER A 99 19.76 10.37 1.29
C SER A 99 18.67 10.98 0.40
N GLU A 100 17.47 10.39 0.30
CA GLU A 100 16.35 11.01 -0.46
C GLU A 100 15.25 11.65 0.43
N ASP A 101 15.44 11.79 1.73
CA ASP A 101 14.35 12.21 2.65
C ASP A 101 14.49 13.63 3.28
N GLU A 102 15.54 14.40 2.97
CA GLU A 102 15.73 15.75 3.56
C GLU A 102 14.91 16.87 2.87
N ASP A 103 14.66 16.77 1.56
CA ASP A 103 14.01 17.85 0.80
C ASP A 103 12.54 18.06 1.19
N ASP A 104 11.83 17.00 1.60
CA ASP A 104 10.43 17.07 2.04
C ASP A 104 10.29 17.77 3.40
N ILE A 105 11.30 17.68 4.27
CA ILE A 105 11.30 18.30 5.60
C ILE A 105 11.61 19.80 5.49
N GLN A 106 12.51 20.19 4.58
CA GLN A 106 12.87 21.59 4.34
C GLN A 106 11.67 22.44 3.88
N GLN A 107 10.76 21.87 3.08
CA GLN A 107 9.53 22.60 2.66
C GLN A 107 8.56 22.87 3.82
N ILE A 108 8.55 22.04 4.86
CA ILE A 108 7.72 22.26 6.06
C ILE A 108 8.32 23.39 6.91
N GLN A 109 9.66 23.43 7.07
CA GLN A 109 10.34 24.51 7.79
C GLN A 109 10.08 25.90 7.17
N HIS A 110 9.96 25.98 5.84
CA HIS A 110 9.70 27.26 5.17
C HIS A 110 8.26 27.78 5.39
N TYR A 111 7.31 26.91 5.73
CA TYR A 111 5.94 27.28 6.08
C TYR A 111 5.81 27.68 7.56
N THR A 112 6.52 27.00 8.48
CA THR A 112 6.49 27.32 9.92
C THR A 112 7.09 28.69 10.24
N ASN A 113 8.05 29.17 9.43
CA ASN A 113 8.65 30.51 9.61
C ASN A 113 7.73 31.68 9.25
N SER A 114 6.54 31.42 8.72
CA SER A 114 5.55 32.45 8.34
C SER A 114 4.53 32.74 9.47
N HIS A 115 4.55 31.99 10.57
CA HIS A 115 3.71 32.21 11.74
C HIS A 115 4.58 32.51 12.98
N PRO A 116 4.41 33.67 13.66
CA PRO A 116 5.37 34.14 14.68
C PRO A 116 5.38 33.37 16.02
N ASP A 117 4.54 32.35 16.21
CA ASP A 117 4.27 31.75 17.53
C ASP A 117 4.79 30.32 17.72
N PHE A 118 5.69 29.82 16.87
CA PHE A 118 6.26 28.47 17.03
C PHE A 118 7.78 28.53 17.24
N GLU A 119 8.21 28.49 18.51
CA GLU A 119 9.62 28.36 18.88
C GLU A 119 10.18 27.03 18.34
N SER A 120 11.30 27.13 17.63
CA SER A 120 12.04 26.01 17.07
C SER A 120 12.68 25.19 18.19
N VAL A 121 12.18 23.97 18.40
CA VAL A 121 12.90 22.96 19.19
C VAL A 121 13.75 22.15 18.22
N GLU A 122 15.07 22.27 18.39
CA GLU A 122 16.08 21.40 17.79
C GLU A 122 15.93 20.01 18.43
N ASP A 123 15.50 19.00 17.68
CA ASP A 123 15.49 17.62 18.16
C ASP A 123 16.63 16.85 17.51
N GLU A 124 17.59 16.48 18.37
CA GLU A 124 18.77 15.66 18.09
C GLU A 124 18.39 14.25 17.60
N ASP A 125 19.29 13.69 16.80
CA ASP A 125 19.34 12.31 16.29
C ASP A 125 18.79 11.27 17.27
N PHE A 126 17.77 10.53 16.83
CA PHE A 126 17.42 9.25 17.45
C PHE A 126 17.22 8.18 16.39
N ASN A 127 18.27 7.39 16.20
CA ASN A 127 18.20 6.08 15.54
C ASN A 127 17.53 5.07 16.47
N SER A 128 16.57 4.33 15.94
CA SER A 128 16.40 2.92 16.30
C SER A 128 15.61 2.21 15.21
N ASP A 129 16.28 1.24 14.61
CA ASP A 129 15.71 0.11 13.88
C ASP A 129 14.59 -0.58 14.67
N GLU A 130 13.57 -1.08 13.96
CA GLU A 130 13.02 -2.44 14.09
C GLU A 130 11.83 -2.63 13.12
N ASP A 131 12.05 -3.57 12.20
CA ASP A 131 11.11 -4.52 11.57
C ASP A 131 10.02 -4.04 10.58
N ASP A 132 10.19 -4.45 9.31
CA ASP A 132 9.38 -5.54 8.74
C ASP A 132 10.04 -6.06 7.43
N GLU A 133 10.92 -7.07 7.56
CA GLU A 133 11.37 -7.90 6.45
C GLU A 133 10.20 -8.77 5.95
N GLY A 134 9.70 -8.47 4.74
CA GLY A 134 8.65 -9.30 4.14
C GLY A 134 8.20 -8.85 2.76
N VAL A 135 9.07 -8.24 1.97
CA VAL A 135 8.72 -7.84 0.59
C VAL A 135 8.77 -9.07 -0.31
N THR A 136 7.62 -9.72 -0.52
CA THR A 136 7.34 -10.26 -1.86
C THR A 136 7.27 -9.06 -2.78
N LYS A 137 8.32 -8.85 -3.58
CA LYS A 137 8.29 -7.93 -4.72
C LYS A 137 7.01 -8.23 -5.48
N VAL A 138 6.12 -7.25 -5.59
CA VAL A 138 5.01 -7.32 -6.55
C VAL A 138 5.67 -7.62 -7.89
N GLY A 139 5.38 -8.79 -8.46
CA GLY A 139 6.03 -9.24 -9.69
C GLY A 139 5.84 -8.17 -10.76
N GLU A 140 6.89 -7.93 -11.55
CA GLU A 140 7.02 -6.90 -12.58
C GLU A 140 5.99 -7.01 -13.74
N GLY A 141 4.92 -7.79 -13.59
CA GLY A 141 3.90 -8.06 -14.63
C GLY A 141 2.45 -7.81 -14.21
N GLU A 142 2.18 -7.17 -13.06
CA GLU A 142 0.81 -6.97 -12.54
C GLU A 142 0.49 -5.50 -12.20
N GLU A 143 1.27 -4.57 -12.73
CA GLU A 143 1.02 -3.14 -12.52
C GLU A 143 0.19 -2.60 -13.68
N LEU A 144 -1.02 -2.12 -13.38
CA LEU A 144 -1.77 -1.27 -14.30
C LEU A 144 -1.10 0.11 -14.31
N ASP A 145 -0.93 0.68 -15.49
CA ASP A 145 -0.34 2.00 -15.66
C ASP A 145 -1.38 3.05 -16.06
N ILE A 146 -0.91 4.28 -16.28
CA ILE A 146 -1.78 5.38 -16.68
C ILE A 146 -2.29 5.20 -18.12
N GLU A 147 -1.58 4.43 -18.95
CA GLU A 147 -1.96 4.14 -20.33
C GLU A 147 -3.15 3.18 -20.40
N ASP A 148 -3.35 2.37 -19.35
CA ASP A 148 -4.54 1.52 -19.17
C ASP A 148 -5.82 2.32 -18.87
N ILE A 149 -5.72 3.60 -18.51
CA ILE A 149 -6.86 4.46 -18.18
C ILE A 149 -7.29 5.27 -19.41
N ASN A 150 -8.40 4.85 -20.02
CA ASN A 150 -9.02 5.60 -21.11
C ASN A 150 -9.85 6.78 -20.59
N ASP A 151 -10.12 7.74 -21.48
CA ASP A 151 -11.03 8.88 -21.25
C ASP A 151 -10.62 9.82 -20.09
N LEU A 152 -9.32 10.01 -19.88
CA LEU A 152 -8.82 11.05 -18.98
C LEU A 152 -9.16 12.43 -19.54
N SER A 153 -9.74 13.29 -18.70
CA SER A 153 -9.93 14.70 -19.04
C SER A 153 -8.59 15.44 -19.03
N GLU A 154 -8.39 16.34 -19.98
CA GLU A 154 -7.27 17.28 -19.95
C GLU A 154 -7.46 18.26 -18.78
N GLU A 155 -6.36 18.60 -18.10
CA GLU A 155 -6.38 19.62 -17.05
C GLU A 155 -6.40 21.02 -17.68
N GLU A 156 -7.30 21.88 -17.22
CA GLU A 156 -7.38 23.29 -17.64
C GLU A 156 -6.57 24.19 -16.69
N GLU A 157 -6.08 25.34 -17.19
CA GLU A 157 -5.33 26.31 -16.37
C GLU A 157 -6.10 26.82 -15.14
N ASN A 158 -7.43 26.72 -15.16
CA ASN A 158 -8.32 27.15 -14.08
C ASN A 158 -8.74 26.02 -13.14
N ASP A 159 -8.25 24.79 -13.34
CA ASP A 159 -8.61 23.67 -12.48
C ASP A 159 -8.08 23.89 -11.06
N GLN A 160 -9.00 23.85 -10.10
CA GLN A 160 -8.66 23.99 -8.69
C GLN A 160 -7.75 22.87 -8.19
N TYR A 161 -7.85 21.67 -8.78
CA TYR A 161 -7.13 20.47 -8.39
C TYR A 161 -6.43 19.86 -9.62
N THR A 162 -5.14 20.17 -9.77
CA THR A 162 -4.28 19.58 -10.80
C THR A 162 -3.53 18.37 -10.23
N ALA A 163 -3.06 17.47 -11.09
CA ALA A 163 -2.26 16.32 -10.67
C ALA A 163 -1.03 16.77 -9.90
N GLN A 164 -0.40 17.87 -10.33
CA GLN A 164 0.76 18.44 -9.68
C GLN A 164 0.45 18.96 -8.27
N ASN A 165 -0.65 19.70 -8.07
CA ASN A 165 -0.98 20.24 -6.76
C ASN A 165 -1.45 19.14 -5.78
N CYS A 166 -2.15 18.12 -6.27
CA CYS A 166 -2.54 16.95 -5.52
C CYS A 166 -1.32 16.14 -5.09
N ARG A 167 -0.34 15.98 -5.98
CA ARG A 167 0.94 15.31 -5.70
C ARG A 167 1.72 15.98 -4.57
N GLN A 168 1.87 17.30 -4.65
CA GLN A 168 2.52 18.08 -3.59
C GLN A 168 1.76 17.99 -2.26
N THR A 169 0.44 18.04 -2.30
CA THR A 169 -0.41 17.94 -1.10
C THR A 169 -0.30 16.57 -0.44
N LEU A 170 -0.31 15.48 -1.23
CA LEU A 170 -0.12 14.12 -0.72
C LEU A 170 1.26 13.91 -0.10
N ALA A 171 2.32 14.48 -0.69
CA ALA A 171 3.67 14.45 -0.11
C ALA A 171 3.69 15.08 1.29
N LYS A 172 3.04 16.24 1.46
CA LYS A 172 2.90 16.91 2.77
C LYS A 172 2.12 16.04 3.77
N PHE A 173 1.01 15.44 3.37
CA PHE A 173 0.24 14.55 4.24
C PHE A 173 1.06 13.34 4.69
N ARG A 174 1.87 12.77 3.79
CA ARG A 174 2.82 11.69 4.14
C ARG A 174 3.88 12.17 5.12
N ALA A 175 4.45 13.35 4.94
CA ALA A 175 5.44 13.92 5.85
C ALA A 175 4.85 14.17 7.25
N ILE A 176 3.64 14.72 7.34
CA ILE A 176 2.93 14.92 8.62
C ILE A 176 2.68 13.58 9.30
N ALA A 177 2.13 12.59 8.59
CA ALA A 177 1.89 11.26 9.15
C ALA A 177 3.19 10.58 9.63
N ARG A 178 4.30 10.77 8.90
CA ARG A 178 5.64 10.30 9.33
C ARG A 178 6.08 11.00 10.62
N LYS A 179 5.97 12.32 10.70
CA LYS A 179 6.36 13.11 11.88
C LYS A 179 5.56 12.73 13.12
N LEU A 180 4.23 12.63 13.01
CA LEU A 180 3.35 12.23 14.12
C LEU A 180 3.59 10.78 14.58
N LYS A 181 4.09 9.92 13.70
CA LYS A 181 4.47 8.54 14.06
C LYS A 181 5.81 8.49 14.78
N LYS A 182 6.81 9.24 14.29
CA LYS A 182 8.20 9.18 14.78
C LYS A 182 8.45 10.01 16.04
N SER A 183 7.79 11.17 16.19
CA SER A 183 8.02 12.12 17.29
C SER A 183 6.87 12.09 18.31
N PRO A 184 7.11 11.59 19.54
CA PRO A 184 6.13 11.65 20.63
C PRO A 184 5.74 13.09 20.95
N ASN A 185 6.69 14.03 21.00
CA ASN A 185 6.43 15.46 21.24
C ASN A 185 5.46 16.03 20.21
N SER A 186 5.71 15.76 18.92
CA SER A 186 4.82 16.25 17.84
C SER A 186 3.43 15.63 17.93
N ARG A 187 3.34 14.35 18.34
CA ARG A 187 2.07 13.65 18.51
C ARG A 187 1.26 14.20 19.68
N ASP A 188 1.92 14.45 20.80
CA ASP A 188 1.26 14.93 22.02
C ASP A 188 0.79 16.38 21.81
N LEU A 189 1.61 17.25 21.22
CA LEU A 189 1.19 18.60 20.80
C LEU A 189 0.01 18.57 19.82
N PHE A 190 0.04 17.65 18.85
CA PHE A 190 -1.06 17.51 17.89
C PHE A 190 -2.37 17.06 18.58
N ALA A 191 -2.28 16.20 19.59
CA ALA A 191 -3.43 15.79 20.39
C ALA A 191 -4.01 16.98 21.16
N ASP A 192 -3.16 17.81 21.80
CA ASP A 192 -3.59 19.02 22.51
C ASP A 192 -4.32 20.00 21.58
N ILE A 193 -3.79 20.23 20.37
CA ILE A 193 -4.44 21.08 19.36
C ILE A 193 -5.79 20.47 18.95
N CYS A 194 -5.85 19.16 18.73
CA CYS A 194 -7.10 18.48 18.39
C CYS A 194 -8.15 18.64 19.50
N GLU A 195 -7.76 18.52 20.77
CA GLU A 195 -8.65 18.74 21.92
C GLU A 195 -9.15 20.18 21.99
N ALA A 196 -8.27 21.17 21.78
CA ALA A 196 -8.63 22.58 21.74
C ALA A 196 -9.69 22.88 20.64
N HIS A 197 -9.63 22.18 19.52
CA HIS A 197 -10.62 22.25 18.44
C HIS A 197 -11.84 21.32 18.63
N SER A 198 -11.97 20.68 19.79
CA SER A 198 -13.06 19.73 20.11
C SER A 198 -13.15 18.54 19.13
N ILE A 199 -12.01 18.12 18.57
CA ILE A 199 -11.92 16.93 17.72
C ILE A 199 -11.87 15.71 18.63
N GLN A 200 -12.80 14.76 18.44
CA GLN A 200 -12.84 13.54 19.23
C GLN A 200 -11.76 12.55 18.78
N SER A 201 -11.24 11.79 19.75
CA SER A 201 -10.28 10.72 19.52
C SER A 201 -10.82 9.67 18.54
N PRO A 202 -9.96 9.05 17.70
CA PRO A 202 -8.50 9.07 17.78
C PRO A 202 -7.83 10.24 17.03
N HIS A 203 -6.90 10.94 17.69
CA HIS A 203 -6.06 12.01 17.10
C HIS A 203 -4.87 11.42 16.33
N ARG A 204 -5.14 10.56 15.36
CA ARG A 204 -4.10 9.83 14.63
C ARG A 204 -4.33 9.87 13.14
N ILE A 205 -3.29 10.29 12.43
CA ILE A 205 -3.22 10.18 10.97
C ILE A 205 -2.47 8.89 10.62
N ALA A 206 -3.10 7.99 9.87
CA ALA A 206 -2.47 6.76 9.42
C ALA A 206 -1.34 7.06 8.42
N GLN A 207 -0.25 6.28 8.49
CA GLN A 207 0.79 6.33 7.47
C GLN A 207 0.31 5.62 6.21
N ASP A 208 0.57 6.22 5.05
CA ASP A 208 0.43 5.56 3.76
C ASP A 208 1.49 4.46 3.60
N VAL A 209 1.06 3.21 3.42
CA VAL A 209 1.89 2.00 3.38
C VAL A 209 1.52 1.20 2.15
N GLN A 210 2.42 1.08 1.19
CA GLN A 210 2.16 0.50 -0.13
C GLN A 210 1.58 -0.93 -0.10
N THR A 211 1.96 -1.72 0.90
CA THR A 211 1.52 -3.11 1.08
C THR A 211 0.10 -3.22 1.68
N ARG A 212 -0.45 -2.13 2.21
CA ARG A 212 -1.79 -2.08 2.81
C ARG A 212 -2.76 -1.37 1.87
N TRP A 213 -3.69 -2.12 1.27
CA TRP A 213 -4.55 -1.65 0.16
C TRP A 213 -5.36 -0.37 0.43
N ASN A 214 -5.65 -0.07 1.70
CA ASN A 214 -6.46 1.08 2.10
C ASN A 214 -5.66 2.18 2.83
N SER A 215 -4.33 2.13 2.85
CA SER A 215 -3.52 3.06 3.65
C SER A 215 -3.68 4.52 3.22
N THR A 216 -3.70 4.80 1.92
CA THR A 216 -3.86 6.16 1.38
C THR A 216 -5.23 6.72 1.78
N PHE A 217 -6.28 5.90 1.65
CA PHE A 217 -7.64 6.28 2.06
C PHE A 217 -7.72 6.58 3.56
N LEU A 218 -7.09 5.74 4.41
CA LEU A 218 -7.05 5.96 5.86
C LEU A 218 -6.27 7.21 6.23
N GLN A 219 -5.15 7.49 5.55
CA GLN A 219 -4.39 8.72 5.73
C GLN A 219 -5.23 9.95 5.40
N LEU A 220 -5.84 9.99 4.22
CA LEU A 220 -6.69 11.09 3.77
C LEU A 220 -7.89 11.30 4.68
N THR A 221 -8.52 10.22 5.14
CA THR A 221 -9.64 10.30 6.09
C THR A 221 -9.19 10.88 7.43
N GLY A 222 -8.01 10.47 7.92
CA GLY A 222 -7.43 11.01 9.15
C GLY A 222 -7.06 12.50 9.05
N VAL A 223 -6.47 12.91 7.92
CA VAL A 223 -6.19 14.31 7.61
C VAL A 223 -7.47 15.14 7.59
N ASN A 224 -8.50 14.67 6.88
CA ASN A 224 -9.77 15.37 6.79
C ASN A 224 -10.48 15.43 8.14
N TRP A 225 -10.41 14.36 8.95
CA TRP A 225 -10.94 14.33 10.31
C TRP A 225 -10.29 15.39 11.20
N CYS A 226 -8.97 15.56 11.07
CA CYS A 226 -8.20 16.53 11.83
C CYS A 226 -8.01 17.87 11.13
N GLN A 227 -8.76 18.18 10.06
CA GLN A 227 -8.52 19.35 9.21
C GLN A 227 -8.48 20.68 9.98
N LYS A 228 -9.28 20.82 11.05
CA LYS A 228 -9.31 22.04 11.87
C LYS A 228 -8.07 22.24 12.76
N ALA A 229 -7.29 21.18 12.96
CA ALA A 229 -6.07 21.15 13.75
C ALA A 229 -4.79 21.12 12.88
N MET A 230 -4.94 21.18 11.56
CA MET A 230 -3.85 21.19 10.56
C MET A 230 -3.72 22.56 9.93
#